data_AF-A0A1V5NJP6-F1
#
_entry.id   AF-A0A1V5NJP6-F1
#
_cell.length_a   1.000
_cell.length_b   1.000
_cell.length_c   1.000
_cell.angle_alpha   90.00
_cell.angle_beta   90.00
_cell.angle_gamma   90.00
#
_symmetry.space_group_name_H-M   'P 1'
#
loop_
_entity.id
_entity.type
_entity.pdbx_description
1 polymer ?
#
loop_
_entity_poly.entity_id
_entity_poly.type
_entity_poly.pdbx_seq_one_letter_code
_entity_poly.pdbx_strand_id
1 'polypeptide(L)'
;MELRGDTEKAIETLKQILIIYPNSSVAGEAEEKVAFYTQKRSSYLEVRRPKDAVSEVQERSNPVIHQANLDFIDPGAVSKDLTECAYTFKAANESANIPEHRFEVFTVILGKGENQREFSYRSDEGISERKLTHEDGDVVYTVEFPEVNLTTAYIQDIYGEGVRSTQLFSGIKLNLTVTRK
;
A
#
# COMPACT_ATOMS: atom_id res chain seq x y z
N MET A 1 18.17 26.16 12.06
CA MET A 1 18.85 25.45 10.95
C MET A 1 19.17 26.48 9.87
N GLU A 2 20.08 27.42 10.15
CA GLU A 2 20.25 28.66 9.36
C GLU A 2 21.53 28.70 8.51
N LEU A 3 22.35 27.64 8.52
CA LEU A 3 23.66 27.63 7.86
C LEU A 3 23.64 27.35 6.35
N ARG A 4 22.51 26.89 5.78
CA ARG A 4 22.44 26.49 4.36
C ARG A 4 22.27 27.67 3.40
N GLY A 5 21.51 28.70 3.81
CA GLY A 5 21.27 29.88 2.96
C GLY A 5 22.52 30.73 2.73
N ASP A 6 23.41 30.80 3.73
CA ASP A 6 24.68 31.53 3.61
C ASP A 6 25.66 30.87 2.63
N THR A 7 25.70 29.53 2.56
CA THR A 7 26.64 28.84 1.67
C THR A 7 26.31 28.98 0.19
N GLU A 8 25.04 28.99 -0.20
CA GLU A 8 24.66 29.15 -1.60
C GLU A 8 24.88 30.60 -2.09
N LYS A 9 24.56 31.59 -1.25
CA LYS A 9 24.89 33.00 -1.53
C LYS A 9 26.40 33.25 -1.61
N ALA A 10 27.18 32.58 -0.77
CA ALA A 10 28.63 32.67 -0.82
C ALA A 10 29.21 32.11 -2.13
N ILE A 11 28.70 30.97 -2.62
CA ILE A 11 29.13 30.38 -3.90
C ILE A 11 28.76 31.30 -5.07
N GLU A 12 27.56 31.88 -5.07
CA GLU A 12 27.11 32.79 -6.12
C GLU A 12 27.96 34.06 -6.18
N THR A 13 28.26 34.65 -5.02
CA THR A 13 29.11 35.84 -4.91
C THR A 13 30.54 35.56 -5.39
N LEU A 14 31.11 34.40 -5.04
CA LEU A 14 32.45 34.00 -5.49
C LEU A 14 32.50 33.78 -7.01
N LYS A 15 31.44 33.21 -7.61
CA LYS A 15 31.33 33.07 -9.07
C LYS A 15 31.22 34.42 -9.78
N GLN A 16 30.52 35.40 -9.19
CA GLN A 16 30.48 36.76 -9.74
C GLN A 16 31.86 37.43 -9.72
N ILE A 17 32.65 37.24 -8.66
CA ILE A 17 34.02 37.79 -8.57
C ILE A 17 34.92 37.21 -9.68
N LEU A 18 34.80 35.91 -9.98
CA LEU A 18 35.52 35.25 -11.07
C LEU A 18 35.17 35.82 -12.46
N ILE A 19 33.91 36.22 -12.66
CA ILE A 19 33.44 36.81 -13.92
C ILE A 19 33.94 38.25 -14.08
N ILE A 20 33.95 39.03 -12.99
CA ILE A 20 34.27 40.47 -13.04
C ILE A 20 35.79 40.71 -13.03
N TYR A 21 36.56 39.88 -12.33
CA TYR A 21 38.02 40.04 -12.18
C TYR A 21 38.81 38.77 -12.58
N PRO A 22 38.70 38.30 -13.83
CA PRO A 22 39.18 36.98 -14.25
C PRO A 22 40.70 36.79 -14.19
N ASN A 23 41.49 37.87 -14.24
CA ASN A 23 42.96 37.81 -14.27
C ASN A 23 43.60 38.36 -12.98
N SER A 24 42.82 38.53 -11.91
CA SER A 24 43.32 38.98 -10.61
C SER A 24 43.84 37.80 -9.80
N SER A 25 44.87 37.99 -8.96
CA SER A 25 45.34 36.97 -8.01
C SER A 25 44.21 36.46 -7.09
N VAL A 26 43.19 37.28 -6.87
CA VAL A 26 41.99 36.96 -6.07
C VAL A 26 41.08 35.95 -6.78
N ALA A 27 41.15 35.83 -8.11
CA ALA A 27 40.37 34.86 -8.88
C ALA A 27 40.82 33.42 -8.57
N GLY A 28 42.14 33.17 -8.49
CA GLY A 28 42.65 31.85 -8.14
C GLY A 28 42.18 31.37 -6.76
N GLU A 29 42.21 32.24 -5.76
CA GLU A 29 41.70 31.92 -4.41
C GLU A 29 40.17 31.73 -4.37
N ALA A 30 39.42 32.47 -5.20
CA ALA A 30 37.98 32.31 -5.31
C ALA A 30 37.59 30.98 -5.97
N GLU A 31 38.35 30.55 -6.98
CA GLU A 31 38.13 29.28 -7.67
C GLU A 31 38.38 28.08 -6.74
N GLU A 32 39.46 28.13 -5.94
CA GLU A 32 39.76 27.10 -4.93
C GLU A 32 38.67 27.00 -3.86
N LYS A 33 38.16 28.15 -3.37
CA LYS A 33 37.08 28.18 -2.38
C LYS A 33 35.75 27.68 -2.96
N VAL A 34 35.42 28.00 -4.20
CA VAL A 34 34.23 27.46 -4.90
C VAL A 34 34.36 25.94 -5.05
N ALA A 35 35.55 25.45 -5.43
CA ALA A 35 35.81 24.02 -5.52
C ALA A 35 35.65 23.33 -4.16
N PHE A 36 36.19 23.89 -3.08
CA PHE A 36 36.05 23.34 -1.72
C PHE A 36 34.59 23.24 -1.25
N TYR A 37 33.80 24.31 -1.43
CA TYR A 37 32.38 24.29 -1.07
C TYR A 37 31.56 23.33 -1.94
N THR A 38 31.91 23.20 -3.22
CA THR A 38 31.27 22.26 -4.14
C THR A 38 31.67 20.81 -3.82
N GLN A 39 32.92 20.56 -3.40
CA GLN A 39 33.40 19.24 -2.99
C GLN A 39 32.68 18.72 -1.73
N LYS A 40 32.46 19.58 -0.73
CA LYS A 40 31.64 19.23 0.44
C LYS A 40 30.21 18.85 0.08
N ARG A 41 29.68 19.32 -1.06
CA ARG A 41 28.36 18.92 -1.59
C ARG A 41 28.41 17.52 -2.24
N SER A 42 29.54 17.14 -2.85
CA SER A 42 29.73 15.82 -3.47
C SER A 42 30.17 14.70 -2.52
N SER A 43 30.76 15.00 -1.36
CA SER A 43 31.19 13.95 -0.40
C SER A 43 30.04 13.26 0.36
N TYR A 44 28.80 13.75 0.22
CA TYR A 44 27.59 13.05 0.71
C TYR A 44 26.88 12.24 -0.39
N LEU A 45 27.44 12.19 -1.59
CA LEU A 45 26.98 11.35 -2.69
C LEU A 45 28.09 10.36 -3.01
N GLU A 46 28.24 9.32 -2.19
CA GLU A 46 28.94 8.11 -2.62
C GLU A 46 28.16 7.50 -3.79
N VAL A 47 28.60 7.85 -5.00
CA VAL A 47 28.18 7.24 -6.25
C VAL A 47 28.68 5.81 -6.26
N ARG A 48 27.85 4.85 -5.83
CA ARG A 48 28.03 3.45 -6.20
C ARG A 48 27.99 3.37 -7.72
N ARG A 49 29.05 2.80 -8.32
CA ARG A 49 29.18 2.57 -9.76
C ARG A 49 27.89 1.93 -10.31
N PRO A 50 27.33 2.41 -11.44
CA PRO A 50 26.27 1.69 -12.11
C PRO A 50 26.87 0.39 -12.67
N LYS A 51 26.69 -0.71 -11.93
CA LYS A 51 26.66 -2.03 -12.55
C LYS A 51 25.49 -2.01 -13.51
N ASP A 52 25.73 -2.40 -14.76
CA ASP A 52 24.74 -2.84 -15.74
C ASP A 52 23.39 -3.20 -15.10
N ALA A 53 22.51 -2.21 -15.05
CA ALA A 53 21.12 -2.36 -14.67
C ALA A 53 20.29 -1.95 -15.88
N VAL A 54 20.50 -2.66 -16.98
CA VAL A 54 19.39 -3.00 -17.88
C VAL A 54 18.61 -4.14 -17.20
N SER A 55 18.27 -3.94 -15.93
CA SER A 55 17.41 -4.82 -15.17
C SER A 55 16.00 -4.38 -15.49
N GLU A 56 15.37 -5.16 -16.36
CA GLU A 56 13.94 -5.44 -16.26
C GLU A 56 13.09 -4.18 -16.12
N VAL A 57 12.88 -3.48 -17.23
CA VAL A 57 11.54 -2.94 -17.47
C VAL A 57 10.65 -4.18 -17.56
N GLN A 58 10.24 -4.74 -16.41
CA GLN A 58 9.09 -5.61 -16.36
C GLN A 58 7.98 -4.81 -17.00
N GLU A 59 7.55 -5.26 -18.18
CA GLU A 59 6.28 -4.89 -18.75
C GLU A 59 5.26 -4.99 -17.60
N ARG A 60 4.83 -3.85 -17.06
CA ARG A 60 3.54 -3.80 -16.38
C ARG A 60 2.51 -3.91 -17.50
N SER A 61 2.35 -5.13 -18.02
CA SER A 61 1.45 -5.43 -19.13
C SER A 61 0.00 -5.06 -18.80
N ASN A 62 -0.30 -4.83 -17.51
CA ASN A 62 -1.64 -4.62 -17.00
C ASN A 62 -1.73 -3.28 -16.23
N PRO A 63 -2.32 -2.21 -16.79
CA PRO A 63 -2.49 -0.95 -16.07
C PRO A 63 -3.44 -1.12 -14.88
N VAL A 64 -3.06 -0.55 -13.73
CA VAL A 64 -3.89 -0.57 -12.51
C VAL A 64 -5.02 0.44 -12.64
N ILE A 65 -6.26 -0.04 -12.59
CA ILE A 65 -7.49 0.77 -12.70
C ILE A 65 -7.93 1.28 -11.32
N HIS A 66 -7.82 0.43 -10.30
CA HIS A 66 -8.27 0.77 -8.94
C HIS A 66 -7.50 -0.03 -7.88
N GLN A 67 -7.29 0.59 -6.72
CA GLN A 67 -6.74 -0.06 -5.54
C GLN A 67 -7.49 0.36 -4.28
N ALA A 68 -7.66 -0.56 -3.35
CA ALA A 68 -8.23 -0.29 -2.04
C ALA A 68 -7.55 -1.14 -0.96
N ASN A 69 -7.32 -0.53 0.19
CA ASN A 69 -6.88 -1.20 1.41
C ASN A 69 -8.02 -1.08 2.41
N LEU A 70 -8.55 -2.21 2.86
CA LEU A 70 -9.71 -2.26 3.74
C LEU A 70 -9.38 -3.06 5.00
N ASP A 71 -9.94 -2.60 6.12
CA ASP A 71 -9.80 -3.22 7.43
C ASP A 71 -11.18 -3.44 8.02
N PHE A 72 -11.52 -4.71 8.25
CA PHE A 72 -12.78 -5.15 8.81
C PHE A 72 -12.55 -5.58 10.25
N ILE A 73 -12.71 -4.65 11.18
CA ILE A 73 -12.71 -4.91 12.62
C ILE A 73 -14.14 -5.22 13.11
N ASP A 74 -15.14 -4.78 12.35
CA ASP A 74 -16.55 -4.82 12.68
C ASP A 74 -17.40 -5.48 11.59
N PRO A 75 -18.57 -6.06 11.95
CA PRO A 75 -19.60 -6.39 10.97
C PRO A 75 -19.99 -5.14 10.16
N GLY A 76 -20.14 -5.31 8.86
CA GLY A 76 -20.40 -4.19 7.96
C GLY A 76 -20.20 -4.56 6.51
N ALA A 77 -20.50 -3.63 5.60
CA ALA A 77 -20.31 -3.83 4.18
C ALA A 77 -19.61 -2.61 3.56
N VAL A 78 -18.62 -2.88 2.71
CA VAL A 78 -17.99 -1.89 1.84
C VAL A 78 -18.26 -2.31 0.41
N SER A 79 -19.03 -1.51 -0.31
CA SER A 79 -19.37 -1.74 -1.71
C SER A 79 -18.96 -0.53 -2.54
N LYS A 80 -18.46 -0.78 -3.74
CA LYS A 80 -18.14 0.27 -4.70
C LYS A 80 -18.48 -0.20 -6.12
N ASP A 81 -19.29 0.59 -6.80
CA ASP A 81 -19.53 0.47 -8.23
C ASP A 81 -18.77 1.59 -8.95
N LEU A 82 -17.84 1.21 -9.82
CA LEU A 82 -17.09 2.11 -10.70
C LEU A 82 -17.46 1.79 -12.15
N THR A 83 -17.12 2.69 -13.07
CA THR A 83 -17.42 2.53 -14.50
C THR A 83 -16.99 1.17 -15.05
N GLU A 84 -15.80 0.69 -14.64
CA GLU A 84 -15.15 -0.49 -15.21
C GLU A 84 -15.09 -1.69 -14.26
N CYS A 85 -15.40 -1.50 -12.98
CA CYS A 85 -15.33 -2.57 -12.00
C CYS A 85 -16.33 -2.37 -10.87
N ALA A 86 -16.74 -3.46 -10.23
CA ALA A 86 -17.51 -3.38 -8.99
C ALA A 86 -17.03 -4.44 -8.01
N TYR A 87 -17.12 -4.11 -6.73
CA TYR A 87 -16.81 -5.04 -5.66
C TYR A 87 -17.66 -4.77 -4.43
N THR A 88 -17.93 -5.82 -3.67
CA THR A 88 -18.54 -5.73 -2.34
C THR A 88 -17.82 -6.66 -1.39
N PHE A 89 -17.45 -6.14 -0.23
CA PHE A 89 -16.89 -6.88 0.89
C PHE A 89 -17.87 -6.76 2.05
N LYS A 90 -18.25 -7.88 2.65
CA LYS A 90 -19.26 -7.92 3.72
C LYS A 90 -18.80 -8.81 4.86
N ALA A 91 -18.78 -8.26 6.07
CA ALA A 91 -18.63 -8.97 7.33
C ALA A 91 -20.01 -9.07 7.99
N ALA A 92 -20.45 -10.28 8.36
CA ALA A 92 -21.78 -10.51 8.91
C ALA A 92 -21.83 -11.65 9.93
N ASN A 93 -22.93 -11.67 10.68
CA ASN A 93 -23.30 -12.71 11.65
C ASN A 93 -24.56 -13.42 11.18
N GLU A 94 -24.56 -14.74 11.28
CA GLU A 94 -25.72 -15.60 11.06
C GLU A 94 -26.39 -15.97 12.39
N SER A 95 -25.58 -16.17 13.42
CA SER A 95 -26.02 -16.52 14.77
C SER A 95 -26.43 -15.28 15.57
N ALA A 96 -27.38 -15.47 16.48
CA ALA A 96 -27.65 -14.50 17.52
C ALA A 96 -26.55 -14.56 18.61
N ASN A 97 -26.38 -13.48 19.37
CA ASN A 97 -25.46 -13.39 20.51
C ASN A 97 -23.96 -13.47 20.14
N ILE A 98 -23.58 -13.10 18.91
CA ILE A 98 -22.18 -12.85 18.58
C ILE A 98 -21.72 -11.55 19.28
N PRO A 99 -20.54 -11.54 19.93
CA PRO A 99 -20.00 -10.33 20.53
C PRO A 99 -19.89 -9.18 19.52
N GLU A 100 -20.05 -7.96 20.00
CA GLU A 100 -19.76 -6.76 19.23
C GLU A 100 -18.29 -6.79 18.73
N HIS A 101 -18.03 -6.24 17.54
CA HIS A 101 -16.71 -6.27 16.88
C HIS A 101 -16.21 -7.68 16.50
N ARG A 102 -17.12 -8.64 16.29
CA ARG A 102 -16.81 -9.98 15.79
C ARG A 102 -17.79 -10.39 14.70
N PHE A 103 -17.29 -11.19 13.76
CA PHE A 103 -18.13 -11.71 12.68
C PHE A 103 -17.86 -13.17 12.33
N GLU A 104 -18.90 -13.87 11.90
CA GLU A 104 -18.86 -15.29 11.51
C GLU A 104 -18.53 -15.47 10.03
N VAL A 105 -19.05 -14.60 9.18
CA VAL A 105 -18.98 -14.76 7.73
C VAL A 105 -18.34 -13.52 7.11
N PHE A 106 -17.38 -13.78 6.21
CA PHE A 106 -16.79 -12.77 5.35
C PHE A 106 -17.04 -13.10 3.89
N THR A 107 -17.75 -12.23 3.19
CA THR A 107 -18.14 -12.40 1.79
C THR A 107 -17.42 -11.39 0.91
N VAL A 108 -16.86 -11.88 -0.20
CA VAL A 108 -16.18 -11.11 -1.24
C VAL A 108 -16.96 -11.30 -2.53
N ILE A 109 -17.47 -10.21 -3.09
CA ILE A 109 -18.19 -10.20 -4.36
C ILE A 109 -17.39 -9.34 -5.33
N LEU A 110 -17.01 -9.89 -6.47
CA LEU A 110 -16.17 -9.22 -7.47
C LEU A 110 -16.83 -9.31 -8.85
N GLY A 111 -16.71 -8.26 -9.66
CA GLY A 111 -17.24 -8.22 -11.02
C GLY A 111 -18.60 -7.53 -11.14
N LYS A 112 -18.99 -7.26 -12.39
CA LYS A 112 -20.26 -6.61 -12.75
C LYS A 112 -21.19 -7.55 -13.52
N GLY A 113 -22.51 -7.36 -13.35
CA GLY A 113 -23.51 -8.07 -14.14
C GLY A 113 -23.40 -9.60 -14.02
N GLU A 114 -23.38 -10.28 -15.16
CA GLU A 114 -23.39 -11.76 -15.24
C GLU A 114 -22.06 -12.41 -14.87
N ASN A 115 -20.95 -11.67 -14.88
CA ASN A 115 -19.62 -12.15 -14.51
C ASN A 115 -19.31 -11.95 -13.01
N GLN A 116 -20.29 -11.47 -12.24
CA GLN A 116 -20.14 -11.31 -10.82
C GLN A 116 -19.93 -12.68 -10.15
N ARG A 117 -18.93 -12.74 -9.27
CA ARG A 117 -18.60 -13.94 -8.51
C ARG A 117 -18.56 -13.63 -7.02
N GLU A 118 -19.20 -14.51 -6.25
CA GLU A 118 -19.21 -14.47 -4.80
C GLU A 118 -18.28 -15.55 -4.22
N PHE A 119 -17.49 -15.17 -3.22
CA PHE A 119 -16.65 -16.03 -2.41
C PHE A 119 -17.03 -15.78 -0.95
N SER A 120 -17.38 -16.83 -0.22
CA SER A 120 -17.79 -16.73 1.18
C SER A 120 -16.86 -17.56 2.05
N TYR A 121 -16.39 -16.95 3.14
CA TYR A 121 -15.49 -17.56 4.10
C TYR A 121 -16.16 -17.57 5.47
N ARG A 122 -16.24 -18.75 6.09
CA ARG A 122 -16.72 -18.89 7.47
C ARG A 122 -15.55 -18.88 8.44
N SER A 123 -15.77 -18.35 9.63
CA SER A 123 -14.75 -18.25 10.67
C SER A 123 -14.28 -19.59 11.23
N ASP A 124 -15.11 -20.63 11.15
CA ASP A 124 -14.74 -22.00 11.56
C ASP A 124 -13.80 -22.70 10.57
N GLU A 125 -13.82 -22.29 9.30
CA GLU A 125 -12.91 -22.77 8.25
C GLU A 125 -11.70 -21.84 8.10
N GLY A 126 -11.88 -20.55 8.41
CA GLY A 126 -10.91 -19.50 8.19
C GLY A 126 -10.76 -19.14 6.70
N ILE A 127 -9.67 -18.44 6.38
CA ILE A 127 -9.30 -18.08 5.00
C ILE A 127 -7.96 -18.74 4.70
N SER A 128 -8.00 -19.89 4.04
CA SER A 128 -6.79 -20.64 3.69
C SER A 128 -6.01 -19.99 2.55
N GLU A 129 -6.71 -19.41 1.58
CA GLU A 129 -6.12 -18.77 0.41
C GLU A 129 -5.82 -17.30 0.71
N ARG A 130 -4.53 -16.97 0.82
CA ARG A 130 -4.07 -15.58 1.09
C ARG A 130 -4.23 -14.64 -0.09
N LYS A 131 -4.48 -15.17 -1.28
CA LYS A 131 -4.65 -14.42 -2.51
C LYS A 131 -5.78 -15.04 -3.32
N LEU A 132 -6.75 -14.21 -3.68
CA LEU A 132 -7.89 -14.52 -4.53
C LEU A 132 -7.76 -13.72 -5.81
N THR A 133 -7.88 -14.39 -6.96
CA THR A 133 -7.89 -13.73 -8.26
C THR A 133 -9.19 -14.06 -8.99
N HIS A 134 -9.84 -13.06 -9.55
CA HIS A 134 -11.05 -13.21 -10.38
C HIS A 134 -10.93 -12.39 -11.66
N GLU A 135 -11.44 -12.93 -12.76
CA GLU A 135 -11.38 -12.30 -14.08
C GLU A 135 -12.78 -11.98 -14.56
N ASP A 136 -13.01 -10.72 -14.93
CA ASP A 136 -14.26 -10.20 -15.49
C ASP A 136 -13.95 -9.57 -16.85
N GLY A 137 -13.95 -10.41 -17.89
CA GLY A 137 -13.54 -10.02 -19.23
C GLY A 137 -12.08 -9.53 -19.26
N ASP A 138 -11.94 -8.22 -19.48
CA ASP A 138 -10.66 -7.50 -19.61
C ASP A 138 -10.13 -6.99 -18.25
N VAL A 139 -10.89 -7.18 -17.17
CA VAL A 139 -10.52 -6.73 -15.82
C VAL A 139 -10.12 -7.92 -14.96
N VAL A 140 -9.02 -7.79 -14.23
CA VAL A 140 -8.55 -8.77 -13.25
C VAL A 140 -8.60 -8.16 -11.86
N TYR A 141 -9.34 -8.80 -10.96
CA TYR A 141 -9.40 -8.49 -9.54
C TYR A 141 -8.40 -9.37 -8.82
N THR A 142 -7.54 -8.78 -8.01
CA THR A 142 -6.64 -9.47 -7.11
C THR A 142 -6.93 -8.99 -5.69
N VAL A 143 -7.39 -9.89 -4.82
CA VAL A 143 -7.60 -9.63 -3.39
C VAL A 143 -6.55 -10.39 -2.61
N GLU A 144 -5.77 -9.68 -1.80
CA GLU A 144 -4.79 -10.26 -0.89
C GLU A 144 -5.24 -10.07 0.55
N PHE A 145 -5.09 -11.09 1.37
CA PHE A 145 -5.44 -11.11 2.80
C PHE A 145 -4.18 -11.09 3.67
N PRO A 146 -3.49 -9.94 3.79
CA PRO A 146 -2.27 -9.80 4.58
C PRO A 146 -2.48 -10.19 6.05
N GLU A 147 -3.67 -9.97 6.60
CA GLU A 147 -3.97 -10.29 7.99
C GLU A 147 -5.39 -10.85 8.10
N VAL A 148 -5.51 -12.00 8.76
CA VAL A 148 -6.79 -12.64 9.08
C VAL A 148 -6.68 -13.11 10.52
N ASN A 149 -7.39 -12.45 11.41
CA ASN A 149 -7.37 -12.70 12.83
C ASN A 149 -8.62 -13.49 13.22
N LEU A 150 -8.40 -14.60 13.92
CA LEU A 150 -9.45 -15.44 14.48
C LEU A 150 -9.39 -15.36 16.01
N THR A 151 -10.54 -15.51 16.64
CA THR A 151 -10.66 -15.61 18.09
C THR A 151 -11.67 -16.67 18.46
N THR A 152 -11.45 -17.33 19.59
CA THR A 152 -12.42 -18.28 20.14
C THR A 152 -13.34 -17.53 21.09
N ALA A 153 -14.63 -17.49 20.76
CA ALA A 153 -15.67 -16.97 21.64
C ALA A 153 -16.47 -18.12 22.26
N TYR A 154 -17.02 -17.86 23.43
CA TYR A 154 -17.78 -18.81 24.22
C TYR A 154 -19.22 -18.31 24.28
N ILE A 155 -20.10 -18.87 23.46
CA ILE A 155 -21.48 -18.40 23.31
C ILE A 155 -22.39 -19.30 24.13
N GLN A 156 -23.28 -18.66 24.90
CA GLN A 156 -24.28 -19.35 25.70
C GLN A 156 -25.45 -19.77 24.80
N ASP A 157 -25.76 -21.06 24.80
CA ASP A 157 -26.91 -21.59 24.06
C ASP A 157 -28.22 -21.05 24.64
N ILE A 158 -29.13 -20.61 23.76
CA ILE A 158 -30.42 -20.01 24.15
C ILE A 158 -31.44 -21.01 24.70
N TYR A 159 -31.16 -22.32 24.64
CA TYR A 159 -32.03 -23.38 25.15
C TYR A 159 -31.48 -24.11 26.41
N GLY A 160 -30.28 -23.75 26.91
CA GLY A 160 -29.61 -24.36 28.09
C GLY A 160 -29.08 -25.78 27.83
N GLU A 161 -27.95 -26.30 28.33
CA GLU A 161 -27.04 -25.99 29.44
C GLU A 161 -25.57 -26.07 28.95
N GLY A 162 -25.16 -25.19 28.04
CA GLY A 162 -23.83 -25.29 27.44
C GLY A 162 -23.26 -23.98 26.97
N VAL A 163 -21.98 -23.77 27.27
CA VAL A 163 -21.17 -22.77 26.60
C VAL A 163 -20.51 -23.46 25.41
N ARG A 164 -20.87 -23.05 24.18
CA ARG A 164 -20.23 -23.56 22.97
C ARG A 164 -19.07 -22.65 22.60
N SER A 165 -17.88 -23.23 22.46
CA SER A 165 -16.78 -22.54 21.81
C SER A 165 -17.03 -22.44 20.30
N THR A 166 -16.99 -21.23 19.76
CA THR A 166 -17.05 -20.97 18.32
C THR A 166 -15.85 -20.12 17.92
N GLN A 167 -15.34 -20.33 16.70
CA GLN A 167 -14.34 -19.44 16.13
C GLN A 167 -15.05 -18.29 15.43
N LEU A 168 -14.54 -17.07 15.61
CA LEU A 168 -15.04 -15.86 15.00
C LEU A 168 -13.88 -15.08 14.39
N PHE A 169 -14.13 -14.36 13.32
CA PHE A 169 -13.21 -13.34 12.86
C PHE A 169 -13.17 -12.19 13.85
N SER A 170 -11.96 -11.79 14.21
CA SER A 170 -11.68 -10.64 15.08
C SER A 170 -11.07 -9.46 14.33
N GLY A 171 -10.72 -9.66 13.06
CA GLY A 171 -10.19 -8.64 12.17
C GLY A 171 -9.76 -9.24 10.83
N ILE A 172 -10.10 -8.58 9.71
CA ILE A 172 -9.58 -8.95 8.38
C ILE A 172 -9.06 -7.70 7.69
N LYS A 173 -7.76 -7.71 7.36
CA LYS A 173 -7.16 -6.72 6.46
C LYS A 173 -7.06 -7.31 5.08
N LEU A 174 -7.48 -6.54 4.08
CA LEU A 174 -7.37 -6.92 2.69
C LEU A 174 -6.89 -5.79 1.80
N ASN A 175 -6.21 -6.17 0.73
CA ASN A 175 -5.79 -5.28 -0.34
C ASN A 175 -6.46 -5.74 -1.62
N LEU A 176 -7.26 -4.88 -2.23
CA LEU A 176 -7.81 -5.09 -3.56
C LEU A 176 -6.95 -4.32 -4.58
N THR A 177 -6.50 -5.01 -5.61
CA THR A 177 -5.93 -4.41 -6.82
C THR A 177 -6.75 -4.86 -8.03
N VAL A 178 -7.15 -3.89 -8.84
CA VAL A 178 -7.89 -4.13 -10.08
C VAL A 178 -7.03 -3.65 -11.25
N THR A 179 -6.74 -4.54 -12.19
CA THR A 179 -5.94 -4.21 -13.37
C THR A 179 -6.69 -4.53 -14.66
N ARG A 180 -6.38 -3.81 -15.73
CA ARG A 180 -6.77 -4.22 -17.09
C ARG A 180 -5.80 -5.28 -17.63
N LYS A 181 -6.26 -6.24 -18.41
CA LYS A 181 -5.40 -7.19 -19.15
C LYS A 181 -4.67 -6.55 -20.32
#